data_AF-A0A945Z111-F1
#
_entry.id   AF-A0A945Z111-F1
#
_cell.length_a   1.000
_cell.length_b   1.000
_cell.length_c   1.000
_cell.angle_alpha   90.00
_cell.angle_beta   90.00
_cell.angle_gamma   90.00
#
_symmetry.space_group_name_H-M   'P 1'
#
loop_
_entity.id
_entity.type
_entity.pdbx_description
1 polymer ?
#
loop_
_entity_poly.entity_id
_entity_poly.type
_entity_poly.pdbx_seq_one_letter_code
_entity_poly.pdbx_strand_id
1 'polypeptide(L)'
;MSDKDKLNKVAAYEKAIAEKYGAETVQNPHANWDEDKEKEYLEQQKELYKKTMTNERYQEKIDVNGIKVSKKLFSRDSLQRCPICLSLSKKAADDVCFLKYECCHSCYIHYVEDREERWATGWRPKGNK
;
A
#
# COMPACT_ATOMS: atom_id res chain seq x y z
N MET A 1 44.03 -21.06 29.82
CA MET A 1 43.55 -21.93 28.73
C MET A 1 44.36 -21.61 27.48
N SER A 2 45.00 -22.62 26.88
CA SER A 2 45.74 -22.48 25.63
C SER A 2 44.77 -22.21 24.48
N ASP A 3 45.20 -21.51 23.43
CA ASP A 3 44.37 -21.29 22.23
C ASP A 3 43.98 -22.62 21.55
N LYS A 4 44.82 -23.64 21.72
CA LYS A 4 44.54 -25.01 21.30
C LYS A 4 43.34 -25.61 22.03
N ASP A 5 43.18 -25.31 23.32
CA ASP A 5 42.05 -25.79 24.14
C ASP A 5 40.74 -25.11 23.72
N LYS A 6 40.79 -23.85 23.27
CA LYS A 6 39.62 -23.12 22.78
C LYS A 6 39.14 -23.71 21.44
N LEU A 7 40.06 -23.94 20.51
CA LEU A 7 39.76 -24.58 19.22
C LEU A 7 39.15 -25.98 19.40
N ASN A 8 39.72 -26.79 20.32
CA ASN A 8 39.17 -28.11 20.63
C ASN A 8 37.74 -28.05 21.19
N LYS A 9 37.43 -27.05 22.04
CA LYS A 9 36.07 -26.85 22.55
C LYS A 9 35.08 -26.44 21.46
N VAL A 10 35.49 -25.56 20.55
CA VAL A 10 34.65 -25.14 19.40
C VAL A 10 34.32 -26.34 18.52
N ALA A 11 35.32 -27.15 18.15
CA ALA A 11 35.11 -28.36 17.35
C ALA A 11 34.18 -29.38 18.06
N ALA A 12 34.25 -29.49 19.38
CA ALA A 12 33.34 -30.34 20.15
C ALA A 12 31.89 -29.84 20.09
N TYR A 13 31.67 -28.52 20.12
CA TYR A 13 30.34 -27.92 19.96
C TYR A 13 29.82 -28.10 18.54
N GLU A 14 30.64 -27.83 17.52
CA GLU A 14 30.28 -28.03 16.11
C GLU A 14 29.86 -29.48 15.86
N LYS A 15 30.59 -30.46 16.39
CA LYS A 15 30.21 -31.88 16.30
C LYS A 15 28.86 -32.17 16.96
N ALA A 16 28.64 -31.69 18.18
CA ALA A 16 27.37 -31.88 18.89
C ALA A 16 26.18 -31.18 18.19
N ILE A 17 26.40 -30.05 17.54
CA ILE A 17 25.38 -29.33 16.77
C ILE A 17 25.05 -30.09 15.48
N ALA A 18 26.08 -30.54 14.74
CA ALA A 18 25.90 -31.33 13.52
C ALA A 18 25.15 -32.65 13.80
N GLU A 19 25.45 -33.33 14.91
CA GLU A 19 24.77 -34.56 15.32
C GLU A 19 23.29 -34.33 15.68
N LYS A 20 22.94 -33.17 16.25
CA LYS A 20 21.57 -32.86 16.68
C LYS A 20 20.69 -32.26 15.58
N TYR A 21 21.26 -31.37 14.76
CA TYR A 21 20.50 -30.52 13.85
C TYR A 21 20.88 -30.68 12.38
N GLY A 22 21.86 -31.53 12.06
CA GLY A 22 22.32 -31.76 10.70
C GLY A 22 23.59 -30.97 10.36
N ALA A 23 24.36 -31.50 9.41
CA ALA A 23 25.65 -30.93 9.02
C ALA A 23 25.53 -29.53 8.38
N GLU A 24 24.37 -29.18 7.84
CA GLU A 24 24.05 -27.87 7.28
C GLU A 24 24.07 -26.76 8.33
N THR A 25 23.80 -27.07 9.60
CA THR A 25 23.70 -26.06 10.66
C THR A 25 25.04 -25.54 11.17
N VAL A 26 26.12 -26.24 10.84
CA VAL A 26 27.51 -25.87 11.16
C VAL A 26 28.20 -25.22 9.96
N GLN A 27 27.59 -25.29 8.77
CA GLN A 27 28.12 -24.66 7.57
C GLN A 27 28.17 -23.14 7.75
N ASN A 28 29.26 -22.53 7.28
CA ASN A 28 29.33 -21.07 7.17
C ASN A 28 28.23 -20.61 6.21
N PRO A 29 27.39 -19.61 6.56
CA PRO A 29 26.36 -19.07 5.67
C PRO A 29 26.88 -18.63 4.29
N HIS A 30 28.16 -18.23 4.22
CA HIS A 30 28.84 -17.84 2.99
C HIS A 30 29.38 -19.03 2.17
N ALA A 31 29.44 -20.25 2.74
CA ALA A 31 30.05 -21.41 2.10
C ALA A 31 29.37 -21.81 0.79
N ASN A 32 28.06 -21.53 0.69
CA ASN A 32 27.26 -21.86 -0.48
C ASN A 32 26.86 -20.62 -1.28
N TRP A 33 27.64 -19.54 -1.22
CA TRP A 33 27.41 -18.32 -2.01
C TRP A 33 27.95 -18.51 -3.44
N ASP A 34 27.04 -18.72 -4.38
CA ASP A 34 27.33 -18.90 -5.79
C ASP A 34 26.98 -17.64 -6.62
N GLU A 35 27.39 -17.61 -7.89
CA GLU A 35 27.13 -16.46 -8.77
C GLU A 35 25.63 -16.21 -9.01
N ASP A 36 24.79 -17.24 -8.90
CA ASP A 36 23.36 -17.12 -9.14
C ASP A 36 22.63 -16.52 -7.93
N LYS A 37 23.05 -16.88 -6.71
CA LYS A 37 22.62 -16.25 -5.45
C LYS A 37 23.09 -14.81 -5.35
N GLU A 38 24.28 -14.49 -5.84
CA GLU A 38 24.74 -13.10 -5.94
C GLU A 38 23.79 -12.29 -6.83
N LYS A 39 23.42 -12.82 -8.01
CA LYS A 39 22.45 -12.16 -8.90
C LYS A 39 21.09 -11.99 -8.22
N GLU A 40 20.57 -13.05 -7.59
CA GLU A 40 19.29 -13.01 -6.88
C GLU A 40 19.32 -11.96 -5.75
N TYR A 41 20.41 -11.92 -4.98
CA TYR A 41 20.60 -10.95 -3.91
C TYR A 41 20.58 -9.50 -4.44
N LEU A 42 21.26 -9.23 -5.55
CA LEU A 42 21.26 -7.91 -6.17
C LEU A 42 19.86 -7.52 -6.68
N GLU A 43 19.08 -8.47 -7.19
CA GLU A 43 17.68 -8.24 -7.59
C GLU A 43 16.79 -7.95 -6.38
N GLN A 44 16.90 -8.74 -5.31
CA GLN A 44 16.18 -8.52 -4.06
C GLN A 44 16.53 -7.16 -3.45
N GLN A 45 17.81 -6.75 -3.46
CA GLN A 45 18.23 -5.42 -3.03
C GLN A 45 17.55 -4.32 -3.85
N LYS A 46 17.56 -4.42 -5.19
CA LYS A 46 16.90 -3.43 -6.06
C LYS A 46 15.40 -3.32 -5.77
N GLU A 47 14.73 -4.45 -5.53
CA GLU A 47 13.30 -4.46 -5.18
C GLU A 47 13.04 -3.82 -3.81
N LEU A 48 13.89 -4.11 -2.82
CA LEU A 48 13.82 -3.51 -1.49
C LEU A 48 13.97 -1.99 -1.59
N TYR A 49 14.94 -1.48 -2.35
CA TYR A 49 15.09 -0.04 -2.57
C TYR A 49 13.85 0.59 -3.20
N LYS A 50 13.25 -0.04 -4.22
CA LYS A 50 12.01 0.45 -4.83
C LYS A 50 10.87 0.53 -3.81
N LYS A 51 10.70 -0.51 -2.97
CA LYS A 51 9.67 -0.55 -1.92
C LYS A 51 9.90 0.53 -0.85
N THR A 52 11.14 0.68 -0.40
CA THR A 52 11.54 1.70 0.58
C THR A 52 11.24 3.11 0.06
N MET A 53 11.71 3.44 -1.15
CA MET A 53 11.44 4.74 -1.79
C MET A 53 9.94 5.04 -1.92
N THR A 54 9.15 4.03 -2.27
CA THR A 54 7.69 4.17 -2.38
C THR A 54 7.05 4.44 -1.01
N ASN A 55 7.48 3.71 0.02
CA ASN A 55 6.99 3.89 1.39
C ASN A 55 7.38 5.26 1.96
N GLU A 56 8.60 5.73 1.72
CA GLU A 56 9.05 7.06 2.15
C GLU A 56 8.19 8.16 1.54
N ARG A 57 7.90 8.09 0.24
CA ARG A 57 6.96 9.01 -0.44
C ARG A 57 5.57 9.01 0.20
N TYR A 58 5.09 7.87 0.68
CA TYR A 58 3.79 7.77 1.36
C TYR A 58 3.82 8.27 2.81
N GLN A 59 4.98 8.27 3.46
CA GLN A 59 5.17 8.79 4.81
C GLN A 59 5.30 10.32 4.86
N GLU A 60 5.55 10.98 3.73
CA GLU A 60 5.47 12.43 3.62
C GLU A 60 4.16 12.95 4.23
N LYS A 61 4.28 13.89 5.17
CA LYS A 61 3.12 14.54 5.80
C LYS A 61 2.74 15.80 5.04
N ILE A 62 1.48 15.89 4.66
CA ILE A 62 0.89 17.04 3.99
C ILE A 62 0.07 17.81 5.03
N ASP A 63 0.14 19.14 5.02
CA ASP A 63 -0.70 20.00 5.83
C ASP A 63 -2.04 20.20 5.14
N VAL A 64 -3.13 19.82 5.81
CA VAL A 64 -4.48 20.08 5.35
C VAL A 64 -5.24 20.75 6.49
N ASN A 65 -5.60 22.02 6.28
CA ASN A 65 -6.33 22.84 7.23
C ASN A 65 -5.67 22.90 8.63
N GLY A 66 -4.33 22.88 8.72
CA GLY A 66 -3.58 22.96 9.97
C GLY A 66 -3.32 21.60 10.65
N ILE A 67 -3.74 20.49 10.04
CA ILE A 67 -3.52 19.12 10.54
C ILE A 67 -2.57 18.39 9.60
N LYS A 68 -1.46 17.86 10.14
CA LYS A 68 -0.47 17.09 9.39
C LYS A 68 -0.89 15.63 9.26
N VAL A 69 -1.22 15.18 8.06
CA VAL A 69 -1.65 13.80 7.77
C VAL A 69 -0.73 13.18 6.72
N SER A 70 -0.52 11.86 6.76
CA SER A 70 0.32 11.17 5.77
C SER A 70 -0.34 11.14 4.39
N LYS A 71 0.47 11.31 3.34
CA LYS A 71 0.05 11.30 1.92
C LYS A 71 -0.73 10.04 1.54
N LYS A 72 -0.44 8.90 2.17
CA LYS A 72 -1.17 7.64 1.97
C LYS A 72 -2.68 7.77 2.21
N LEU A 73 -3.08 8.56 3.21
CA LEU A 73 -4.49 8.71 3.60
C LEU A 73 -5.28 9.67 2.68
N PHE A 74 -4.59 10.46 1.85
CA PHE A 74 -5.22 11.40 0.90
C PHE A 74 -5.57 10.79 -0.47
N SER A 75 -5.36 9.48 -0.65
CA SER A 75 -5.56 8.80 -1.94
C SER A 75 -7.03 8.54 -2.33
N ARG A 76 -8.01 9.07 -1.57
CA ARG A 76 -9.44 8.92 -1.89
C ARG A 76 -10.15 10.27 -1.88
N ASP A 77 -10.19 10.89 -3.05
CA ASP A 77 -11.24 11.86 -3.42
C ASP A 77 -12.67 11.26 -3.35
N SER A 78 -12.79 9.96 -3.08
CA SER A 78 -14.03 9.19 -3.08
C SER A 78 -14.98 9.46 -1.90
N LEU A 79 -14.82 10.56 -1.15
CA LEU A 79 -15.78 10.95 -0.11
C LEU A 79 -16.70 12.09 -0.54
N GLN A 80 -16.75 12.40 -1.84
CA GLN A 80 -17.75 13.32 -2.37
C GLN A 80 -19.16 12.79 -2.05
N ARG A 81 -19.87 13.54 -1.21
CA ARG A 81 -21.28 13.32 -0.93
C ARG A 81 -22.10 13.98 -2.01
N CYS A 82 -23.12 13.29 -2.49
CA CYS A 82 -24.04 13.88 -3.46
C CYS A 82 -24.71 15.13 -2.85
N PRO A 83 -24.73 16.28 -3.53
CA PRO A 83 -25.36 17.49 -3.00
C PRO A 83 -26.89 17.37 -2.85
N ILE A 84 -27.49 16.33 -3.44
CA ILE A 84 -28.95 16.15 -3.47
C ILE A 84 -29.43 15.20 -2.39
N CYS A 85 -28.86 13.99 -2.34
CA CYS A 85 -29.26 12.95 -1.40
C CYS A 85 -28.26 12.72 -0.27
N LEU A 86 -27.13 13.45 -0.27
CA LEU A 86 -26.04 13.34 0.72
C LEU A 86 -25.40 11.95 0.82
N SER A 87 -25.75 11.03 -0.08
CA SER A 87 -25.15 9.70 -0.14
C SER A 87 -23.69 9.81 -0.56
N LEU A 88 -22.85 8.98 0.05
CA LEU A 88 -21.47 8.82 -0.37
C LEU A 88 -21.41 8.18 -1.77
N SER A 89 -20.53 8.69 -2.65
CA SER A 89 -20.18 8.00 -3.90
C SER A 89 -19.62 6.61 -3.56
N LYS A 90 -20.22 5.55 -4.10
CA LYS A 90 -19.82 4.16 -3.84
C LYS A 90 -19.50 3.37 -5.09
N LYS A 91 -19.89 3.85 -6.28
CA LYS A 91 -19.80 3.13 -7.54
C LYS A 91 -19.15 3.99 -8.61
N ALA A 92 -18.44 3.37 -9.57
CA ALA A 92 -17.83 4.08 -10.70
C ALA A 92 -18.87 4.88 -11.54
N ALA A 93 -20.13 4.43 -11.59
CA ALA A 93 -21.21 5.16 -12.23
C ALA A 93 -21.50 6.51 -11.56
N ASP A 94 -21.32 6.61 -10.24
CA ASP A 94 -21.46 7.87 -9.52
C ASP A 94 -20.40 8.87 -10.00
N ASP A 95 -19.16 8.43 -10.20
CA ASP A 95 -18.05 9.29 -10.64
C ASP A 95 -18.31 9.91 -12.02
N VAL A 96 -18.83 9.11 -12.97
CA VAL A 96 -19.24 9.61 -14.30
C VAL A 96 -20.36 10.65 -14.18
N CYS A 97 -21.37 10.38 -13.35
CA CYS A 97 -22.48 11.31 -13.13
C CYS A 97 -22.03 12.59 -12.41
N PHE A 98 -21.06 12.51 -11.49
CA PHE A 98 -20.48 13.69 -10.84
C PHE A 98 -19.72 14.57 -11.82
N LEU A 99 -18.92 13.98 -12.71
CA LEU A 99 -18.15 14.72 -13.72
C LEU A 99 -19.02 15.53 -14.67
N LYS A 100 -20.18 14.98 -15.07
CA LYS A 100 -21.06 15.62 -16.07
C LYS A 100 -22.23 16.40 -15.48
N TYR A 101 -22.81 15.92 -14.38
CA TYR A 101 -24.08 16.41 -13.84
C TYR A 101 -24.03 16.81 -12.35
N GLU A 102 -22.85 16.73 -11.71
CA GLU A 102 -22.63 17.12 -10.31
C GLU A 102 -23.51 16.38 -9.27
N CYS A 103 -23.99 15.17 -9.61
CA CYS A 103 -24.78 14.34 -8.69
C CYS A 103 -24.43 12.86 -8.82
N CYS A 104 -24.86 12.04 -7.85
CA CYS A 104 -24.66 10.60 -7.91
C CYS A 104 -25.59 9.95 -8.96
N HIS A 105 -25.30 8.71 -9.32
CA HIS A 105 -26.02 8.00 -10.38
C HIS A 105 -27.50 7.79 -10.05
N SER A 106 -27.84 7.57 -8.77
CA SER A 106 -29.25 7.45 -8.38
C SER A 106 -30.01 8.77 -8.57
N CYS A 107 -29.41 9.91 -8.23
CA CYS A 107 -30.03 11.22 -8.47
C CYS A 107 -30.10 11.56 -9.96
N TYR A 108 -29.12 11.11 -10.75
CA TYR A 108 -29.17 11.21 -12.20
C TYR A 108 -30.42 10.55 -12.76
N ILE A 109 -30.64 9.26 -12.45
CA ILE A 109 -31.84 8.52 -12.90
C ILE A 109 -33.13 9.21 -12.44
N HIS A 110 -33.21 9.63 -11.17
CA HIS A 110 -34.45 10.19 -10.64
C HIS A 110 -34.78 11.59 -11.16
N TYR A 111 -33.79 12.45 -11.40
CA TYR A 111 -34.01 13.89 -11.60
C TYR A 111 -33.45 14.47 -12.90
N VAL A 112 -32.46 13.81 -13.52
CA VAL A 112 -31.72 14.31 -14.69
C VAL A 112 -32.11 13.56 -15.96
N GLU A 113 -32.23 12.23 -15.88
CA GLU A 113 -32.65 11.39 -16.99
C GLU A 113 -33.98 11.92 -17.55
N ASP A 114 -34.00 12.11 -18.87
CA ASP A 114 -35.07 12.73 -19.68
C ASP A 114 -35.42 14.20 -19.35
N ARG A 115 -34.69 14.87 -18.45
CA ARG A 115 -34.94 16.25 -17.98
C ARG A 115 -33.66 17.10 -17.96
N GLU A 116 -32.75 16.83 -18.89
CA GLU A 116 -31.44 17.47 -18.93
C GLU A 116 -31.51 18.99 -19.15
N GLU A 117 -32.43 19.46 -20.00
CA GLU A 117 -32.64 20.90 -20.23
C GLU A 117 -33.00 21.63 -18.93
N ARG A 118 -33.90 21.04 -18.13
CA ARG A 118 -34.28 21.59 -16.82
C ARG A 118 -33.08 21.57 -15.86
N TRP A 119 -32.26 20.54 -15.90
CA TRP A 119 -31.04 20.48 -15.09
C TRP A 119 -30.02 21.55 -15.48
N ALA A 120 -29.87 21.82 -16.78
CA ALA A 120 -28.99 22.83 -17.34
C ALA A 120 -29.39 24.26 -16.94
N THR A 121 -30.69 24.53 -16.75
CA THR A 121 -31.17 25.81 -16.21
C THR A 121 -30.83 26.05 -14.72
N GLY A 122 -30.17 25.10 -14.06
CA GLY A 122 -29.74 25.20 -12.66
C GLY A 122 -30.79 24.71 -11.65
N TRP A 123 -31.90 24.13 -12.11
CA TRP A 123 -32.87 23.51 -11.20
C TRP A 123 -32.25 22.32 -10.48
N ARG A 124 -32.46 22.24 -9.16
CA ARG A 124 -32.10 21.10 -8.32
C ARG A 124 -33.29 20.78 -7.40
N PRO A 125 -33.57 19.49 -7.14
CA PRO A 125 -34.61 19.12 -6.18
C PRO A 125 -34.27 19.69 -4.80
N LYS A 126 -35.25 20.33 -4.14
CA LYS A 126 -35.11 20.73 -2.73
C LYS A 126 -34.98 19.45 -1.92
N GLY A 127 -33.79 19.19 -1.38
CA GLY A 127 -33.57 18.00 -0.56
C GLY A 127 -34.58 17.92 0.58
N ASN A 128 -35.04 16.71 0.89
CA ASN A 128 -35.61 16.38 2.19
C ASN A 128 -34.52 16.74 3.22
N LYS A 129 -34.66 17.90 3.87
CA LYS A 129 -33.84 18.28 5.02
C LYS A 129 -34.19 17.41 6.21
#